data_AF-A0A3M1S8Y1-F1
#
_entry.id   AF-A0A3M1S8Y1-F1
#
_cell.length_a   1.000
_cell.length_b   1.000
_cell.length_c   1.000
_cell.angle_alpha   90.00
_cell.angle_beta   90.00
_cell.angle_gamma   90.00
#
_symmetry.space_group_name_H-M   'P 1'
#
loop_
_entity.id
_entity.type
_entity.pdbx_description
1 polymer ?
#
loop_
_entity_poly.entity_id
_entity_poly.type
_entity_poly.pdbx_seq_one_letter_code
_entity_poly.pdbx_strand_id
1 'polypeptide(L)'
;HKLSDFGEAKGAELLAGKGLRASHLYWAGGFTGSDGRSFRAAVDDAREAVRVTADLGASCLVLFSGARAGHTYNHARRLVREAIKELLDDAEKHNVDLAIEPMHPACAGEFTFLNVPEDVFELMDEVGSPRLKMVFDVYHQGFDPDVTYRVGDWIPRIAFVQLGDAKRDPGAEQNRCLLGEGILPVAEIVSALQKAGYDGCYDVELLGEDVEPYSYEQLLENAKQFYATHIAN
;
A
#
# COMPACT_ATOMS: atom_id res chain seq x y z
N HIS A 1 20.66 -1.27 -3.14
CA HIS A 1 21.05 -0.09 -2.34
C HIS A 1 19.79 0.68 -1.96
N LYS A 2 19.69 1.20 -0.73
CA LYS A 2 18.50 1.95 -0.29
C LYS A 2 18.60 3.40 -0.75
N LEU A 3 17.45 4.05 -0.93
CA LEU A 3 17.35 5.43 -1.41
C LEU A 3 18.04 6.43 -0.45
N SER A 4 18.00 6.14 0.85
CA SER A 4 18.75 6.80 1.93
C SER A 4 20.26 6.83 1.71
N ASP A 5 20.82 5.87 0.98
CA ASP A 5 22.26 5.71 0.83
C ASP A 5 22.84 6.66 -0.25
N PHE A 6 21.98 7.25 -1.09
CA PHE A 6 22.37 8.06 -2.26
C PHE A 6 21.77 9.47 -2.25
N GLY A 7 20.75 9.72 -1.42
CA GLY A 7 19.93 10.93 -1.47
C GLY A 7 18.86 10.84 -2.57
N GLU A 8 17.71 11.43 -2.31
CA GLU A 8 16.48 11.24 -3.11
C GLU A 8 16.63 11.69 -4.57
N ALA A 9 17.25 12.86 -4.79
CA ALA A 9 17.52 13.38 -6.13
C ALA A 9 18.40 12.43 -6.97
N LYS A 10 19.42 11.82 -6.35
CA LYS A 10 20.31 10.87 -7.03
C LYS A 10 19.60 9.54 -7.27
N GLY A 11 18.73 9.12 -6.36
CA GLY A 11 17.86 7.95 -6.55
C GLY A 11 16.96 8.13 -7.77
N ALA A 12 16.28 9.27 -7.88
CA ALA A 12 15.44 9.61 -9.03
C ALA A 12 16.24 9.63 -10.34
N GLU A 13 17.44 10.24 -10.34
CA GLU A 13 18.33 10.28 -11.50
C GLU A 13 18.74 8.87 -11.94
N LEU A 14 19.11 8.00 -11.00
CA LEU A 14 19.50 6.62 -11.29
C LEU A 14 18.34 5.79 -11.88
N LEU A 15 17.13 5.96 -11.35
CA LEU A 15 15.92 5.31 -11.88
C LEU A 15 15.66 5.77 -13.32
N ALA A 16 15.64 7.09 -13.54
CA ALA A 16 15.43 7.67 -14.86
C ALA A 16 16.49 7.24 -15.88
N GLY A 17 17.76 7.19 -15.49
CA GLY A 17 18.88 6.72 -16.32
C GLY A 17 18.79 5.24 -16.71
N LYS A 18 17.91 4.47 -16.07
CA LYS A 18 17.60 3.07 -16.39
C LYS A 18 16.24 2.88 -17.05
N GLY A 19 15.51 3.96 -17.34
CA GLY A 19 14.14 3.90 -17.86
C GLY A 19 13.12 3.37 -16.85
N LEU A 20 13.44 3.42 -15.55
CA LEU A 20 12.56 3.03 -14.46
C LEU A 20 11.89 4.26 -13.86
N ARG A 21 10.68 4.08 -13.34
CA ARG A 21 9.92 5.08 -12.59
C ARG A 21 9.56 4.51 -11.22
N ALA A 22 9.63 5.33 -10.17
CA ALA A 22 9.04 4.97 -8.88
C ALA A 22 7.51 4.99 -8.99
N SER A 23 6.84 3.89 -8.62
CA SER A 23 5.38 3.81 -8.60
C SER A 23 4.80 4.58 -7.41
N HIS A 24 5.36 4.34 -6.23
CA HIS A 24 4.95 4.91 -4.95
C HIS A 24 6.13 5.00 -3.97
N LEU A 25 5.94 5.75 -2.89
CA LEU A 25 6.85 5.78 -1.73
C LEU A 25 6.19 5.05 -0.55
N TYR A 26 6.95 4.15 0.08
CA TYR A 26 6.53 3.37 1.25
C TYR A 26 7.49 3.70 2.41
N TRP A 27 7.07 4.33 3.50
CA TRP A 27 5.72 4.79 3.88
C TRP A 27 5.83 5.94 4.91
N ALA A 28 4.71 6.61 5.22
CA ALA A 28 4.61 7.57 6.32
C ALA A 28 3.32 7.39 7.14
N GLY A 29 3.16 8.10 8.25
CA GLY A 29 1.94 8.07 9.06
C GLY A 29 2.20 7.81 10.54
N GLY A 30 1.45 6.90 11.18
CA GLY A 30 1.52 6.67 12.63
C GLY A 30 0.82 7.77 13.45
N PHE A 31 -0.26 8.34 12.90
CA PHE A 31 -0.95 9.51 13.45
C PHE A 31 -1.58 9.29 14.84
N THR A 32 -1.72 8.04 15.27
CA THR A 32 -2.20 7.69 16.61
C THR A 32 -1.11 7.69 17.69
N GLY A 33 0.17 7.84 17.31
CA GLY A 33 1.30 7.84 18.24
C GLY A 33 1.69 6.46 18.76
N SER A 34 1.31 5.38 18.08
CA SER A 34 1.66 4.00 18.47
C SER A 34 3.16 3.73 18.49
N ASP A 35 3.95 4.50 17.74
CA ASP A 35 5.40 4.42 17.66
C ASP A 35 6.12 5.42 18.58
N GLY A 36 5.38 6.11 19.46
CA GLY A 36 5.91 7.11 20.39
C GLY A 36 6.07 8.51 19.82
N ARG A 37 5.79 8.75 18.53
CA ARG A 37 5.77 10.09 17.95
C ARG A 37 4.52 10.85 18.37
N SER A 38 4.65 12.17 18.49
CA SER A 38 3.47 13.04 18.65
C SER A 38 2.70 13.15 17.33
N PHE A 39 1.40 13.46 17.40
CA PHE A 39 0.57 13.72 16.22
C PHE A 39 1.23 14.74 15.26
N ARG A 40 1.73 15.87 15.79
CA ARG A 40 2.38 16.91 14.98
C ARG A 40 3.64 16.39 14.29
N ALA A 41 4.48 15.64 15.01
CA ALA A 41 5.70 15.05 14.43
C ALA A 41 5.37 14.06 13.31
N ALA A 42 4.35 13.22 13.47
CA ALA A 42 3.90 12.30 12.43
C ALA A 42 3.34 13.02 11.19
N VAL A 43 2.60 14.11 11.37
CA VAL A 43 2.08 14.93 10.26
C VAL A 43 3.21 15.67 9.52
N ASP A 44 4.17 16.24 10.25
CA ASP A 44 5.28 16.97 9.64
C ASP A 44 6.21 16.04 8.85
N ASP A 45 6.45 14.83 9.37
CA ASP A 45 7.17 13.74 8.69
C ASP A 45 6.43 13.30 7.42
N ALA A 46 5.13 13.04 7.50
CA ALA A 46 4.33 12.68 6.33
C ALA A 46 4.29 13.82 5.28
N ARG A 47 4.33 15.08 5.71
CA ARG A 47 4.39 16.24 4.80
C ARG A 47 5.72 16.29 4.04
N GLU A 48 6.83 15.96 4.69
CA GLU A 48 8.10 15.77 4.00
C GLU A 48 8.03 14.59 3.04
N ALA A 49 7.48 13.46 3.46
CA ALA A 49 7.32 12.28 2.59
C ALA A 49 6.49 12.58 1.33
N VAL A 50 5.49 13.48 1.39
CA VAL A 50 4.76 13.96 0.19
C VAL A 50 5.71 14.67 -0.79
N ARG A 51 6.58 15.56 -0.29
CA ARG A 51 7.58 16.24 -1.12
C ARG A 51 8.57 15.26 -1.73
N VAL A 52 9.08 14.32 -0.94
CA VAL A 52 9.99 13.27 -1.40
C VAL A 52 9.34 12.41 -2.48
N THR A 53 8.07 12.04 -2.30
CA THR A 53 7.30 11.28 -3.29
C THR A 53 7.24 12.04 -4.62
N ALA A 54 7.01 13.34 -4.57
CA ALA A 54 6.97 14.20 -5.74
C ALA A 54 8.35 14.32 -6.42
N ASP A 55 9.42 14.51 -5.65
CA ASP A 55 10.80 14.62 -6.14
C ASP A 55 11.28 13.32 -6.79
N LEU A 56 10.80 12.17 -6.32
CA LEU A 56 11.00 10.85 -6.93
C LEU A 56 10.21 10.65 -8.24
N GLY A 57 9.27 11.55 -8.57
CA GLY A 57 8.32 11.37 -9.67
C GLY A 57 7.34 10.23 -9.43
N ALA A 58 7.16 9.81 -8.17
CA ALA A 58 6.20 8.80 -7.78
C ALA A 58 4.79 9.40 -7.70
N SER A 59 3.78 8.57 -7.99
CA SER A 59 2.38 9.03 -8.04
C SER A 59 1.67 8.97 -6.69
N CYS A 60 2.23 8.25 -5.71
CA CYS A 60 1.51 7.86 -4.51
C CYS A 60 2.44 7.75 -3.29
N LEU A 61 1.99 8.22 -2.14
CA LEU A 61 2.58 7.96 -0.83
C LEU A 61 1.67 7.01 -0.06
N VAL A 62 2.23 5.87 0.39
CA VAL A 62 1.52 4.94 1.28
C VAL A 62 1.50 5.48 2.70
N LEU A 63 0.31 5.46 3.30
CA LEU A 63 0.05 5.92 4.65
C LEU A 63 -0.47 4.79 5.54
N PHE A 64 0.17 4.64 6.70
CA PHE A 64 -0.34 3.82 7.80
C PHE A 64 -0.94 4.68 8.89
N SER A 65 -2.12 4.29 9.40
CA SER A 65 -2.76 5.05 10.47
C SER A 65 -1.96 5.04 11.78
N GLY A 66 -1.14 4.01 11.99
CA GLY A 66 -0.70 3.56 13.30
C GLY A 66 -1.75 2.66 13.95
N ALA A 67 -1.35 1.88 14.94
CA ALA A 67 -2.24 1.07 15.76
C ALA A 67 -3.24 1.94 16.54
N ARG A 68 -4.28 1.34 17.15
CA ARG A 68 -5.26 2.10 17.94
C ARG A 68 -4.66 2.78 19.19
N ALA A 69 -3.51 2.33 19.68
CA ALA A 69 -2.72 2.99 20.74
C ALA A 69 -3.52 3.43 22.00
N GLY A 70 -4.50 2.63 22.43
CA GLY A 70 -5.34 2.94 23.60
C GLY A 70 -6.47 3.97 23.35
N HIS A 71 -6.59 4.52 22.14
CA HIS A 71 -7.70 5.39 21.76
C HIS A 71 -9.01 4.60 21.61
N THR A 72 -10.14 5.29 21.73
CA THR A 72 -11.40 4.77 21.17
C THR A 72 -11.30 4.77 19.64
N TYR A 73 -12.05 3.89 18.97
CA TYR A 73 -12.06 3.84 17.49
C TYR A 73 -12.38 5.22 16.88
N ASN A 74 -13.43 5.89 17.39
CA ASN A 74 -13.81 7.22 16.93
C ASN A 74 -12.72 8.28 17.13
N HIS A 75 -11.95 8.19 18.21
CA HIS A 75 -10.84 9.11 18.44
C HIS A 75 -9.67 8.82 17.49
N ALA A 76 -9.27 7.57 17.34
CA ALA A 76 -8.21 7.18 16.40
C ALA A 76 -8.56 7.59 14.95
N ARG A 77 -9.79 7.31 14.53
CA ARG A 77 -10.32 7.71 13.22
C ARG A 77 -10.31 9.23 13.02
N ARG A 78 -10.66 10.01 14.04
CA ARG A 78 -10.59 11.47 13.99
C ARG A 78 -9.16 11.96 13.77
N LEU A 79 -8.17 11.40 14.48
CA LEU A 79 -6.76 11.78 14.33
C LEU A 79 -6.28 11.51 12.90
N VAL A 80 -6.53 10.32 12.36
CA VAL A 80 -6.16 9.96 10.99
C VAL A 80 -6.80 10.91 9.97
N ARG A 81 -8.09 11.19 10.13
CA ARG A 81 -8.82 12.13 9.26
C ARG A 81 -8.24 13.55 9.32
N GLU A 82 -7.91 14.04 10.51
CA GLU A 82 -7.30 15.36 10.70
C GLU A 82 -5.91 15.43 10.05
N ALA A 83 -5.07 14.41 10.24
CA ALA A 83 -3.77 14.31 9.58
C ALA A 83 -3.89 14.32 8.06
N ILE A 84 -4.77 13.50 7.49
CA ILE A 84 -4.99 13.48 6.03
C ILE A 84 -5.43 14.85 5.53
N LYS A 85 -6.37 15.51 6.20
CA LYS A 85 -6.82 16.87 5.82
C LYS A 85 -5.68 17.88 5.83
N GLU A 86 -4.76 17.80 6.79
CA GLU A 86 -3.58 18.67 6.82
C GLU A 86 -2.58 18.39 5.70
N LEU A 87 -2.50 17.13 5.23
CA LEU A 87 -1.59 16.70 4.16
C LEU A 87 -2.14 16.97 2.75
N LEU A 88 -3.47 17.01 2.59
CA LEU A 88 -4.12 17.15 1.29
C LEU A 88 -3.68 18.39 0.51
N ASP A 89 -3.51 19.53 1.18
CA ASP A 89 -3.06 20.76 0.52
C ASP A 89 -1.72 20.57 -0.22
N ASP A 90 -0.80 19.79 0.34
CA ASP A 90 0.49 19.52 -0.30
C ASP A 90 0.39 18.36 -1.30
N ALA A 91 -0.38 17.32 -0.98
CA ALA A 91 -0.67 16.23 -1.91
C ALA A 91 -1.25 16.77 -3.23
N GLU A 92 -2.18 17.72 -3.16
CA GLU A 92 -2.79 18.37 -4.33
C GLU A 92 -1.80 19.24 -5.09
N LYS A 93 -1.00 20.07 -4.40
CA LYS A 93 0.05 20.90 -5.04
C LYS A 93 1.08 20.06 -5.78
N HIS A 94 1.43 18.91 -5.24
CA HIS A 94 2.45 18.02 -5.78
C HIS A 94 1.89 16.93 -6.70
N ASN A 95 0.57 16.85 -6.88
CA ASN A 95 -0.10 15.79 -7.64
C ASN A 95 0.28 14.38 -7.16
N VAL A 96 0.35 14.21 -5.83
CA VAL A 96 0.62 12.94 -5.16
C VAL A 96 -0.67 12.43 -4.53
N ASP A 97 -1.00 11.17 -4.76
CA ASP A 97 -2.10 10.52 -4.06
C ASP A 97 -1.62 10.02 -2.68
N LEU A 98 -2.47 10.16 -1.66
CA LEU A 98 -2.27 9.60 -0.33
C LEU A 98 -3.04 8.28 -0.28
N ALA A 99 -2.36 7.14 -0.18
CA ALA A 99 -3.03 5.83 -0.18
C ALA A 99 -2.98 5.17 1.19
N ILE A 100 -4.15 4.89 1.76
CA ILE A 100 -4.27 4.14 3.01
C ILE A 100 -4.33 2.65 2.70
N GLU A 101 -3.54 1.86 3.41
CA GLU A 101 -3.54 0.40 3.29
C GLU A 101 -4.30 -0.26 4.45
N PRO A 102 -5.49 -0.85 4.20
CA PRO A 102 -6.15 -1.69 5.18
C PRO A 102 -5.47 -3.06 5.25
N MET A 103 -5.08 -3.47 6.45
CA MET A 103 -4.32 -4.71 6.65
C MET A 103 -5.15 -5.77 7.39
N HIS A 104 -4.90 -7.04 7.07
CA HIS A 104 -5.55 -8.16 7.75
C HIS A 104 -5.36 -8.05 9.28
N PRO A 105 -6.42 -8.22 10.11
CA PRO A 105 -6.36 -7.97 11.56
C PRO A 105 -5.24 -8.73 12.29
N ALA A 106 -4.88 -9.92 11.80
CA ALA A 106 -3.84 -10.76 12.40
C ALA A 106 -2.46 -10.06 12.42
N CYS A 107 -2.09 -9.33 11.38
CA CYS A 107 -0.77 -8.70 11.22
C CYS A 107 -0.81 -7.16 11.24
N ALA A 108 -1.99 -6.56 11.35
CA ALA A 108 -2.16 -5.10 11.37
C ALA A 108 -1.71 -4.42 12.68
N GLY A 109 -1.51 -5.20 13.75
CA GLY A 109 -1.55 -4.74 15.15
C GLY A 109 -0.68 -3.52 15.49
N GLU A 110 0.46 -3.35 14.82
CA GLU A 110 1.36 -2.20 15.03
C GLU A 110 1.24 -1.11 13.95
N PHE A 111 0.69 -1.46 12.79
CA PHE A 111 0.70 -0.65 11.57
C PHE A 111 -0.59 0.14 11.39
N THR A 112 -1.75 -0.50 11.55
CA THR A 112 -3.04 0.12 11.24
C THR A 112 -4.17 -0.48 12.07
N PHE A 113 -5.15 0.35 12.43
CA PHE A 113 -6.41 -0.13 13.00
C PHE A 113 -7.54 -0.21 11.96
N LEU A 114 -7.25 0.16 10.70
CA LEU A 114 -8.16 0.03 9.58
C LEU A 114 -7.88 -1.33 8.93
N ASN A 115 -8.84 -2.24 8.99
CA ASN A 115 -8.58 -3.64 8.66
C ASN A 115 -9.28 -4.12 7.39
N VAL A 116 -10.38 -3.46 7.03
CA VAL A 116 -11.18 -3.81 5.86
C VAL A 116 -11.30 -2.61 4.91
N PRO A 117 -11.53 -2.81 3.61
CA PRO A 117 -11.65 -1.74 2.63
C PRO A 117 -12.73 -0.72 2.97
N GLU A 118 -13.83 -1.16 3.59
CA GLU A 118 -14.97 -0.32 3.95
C GLU A 118 -14.59 0.77 4.96
N ASP A 119 -13.73 0.45 5.94
CA ASP A 119 -13.23 1.45 6.91
C ASP A 119 -12.54 2.62 6.19
N VAL A 120 -11.78 2.29 5.13
CA VAL A 120 -11.05 3.25 4.29
C VAL A 120 -12.00 3.98 3.37
N PHE A 121 -12.98 3.30 2.76
CA PHE A 121 -13.97 3.94 1.89
C PHE A 121 -14.82 4.97 2.63
N GLU A 122 -15.28 4.64 3.84
CA GLU A 122 -15.98 5.61 4.69
C GLU A 122 -15.09 6.83 4.98
N LEU A 123 -13.79 6.61 5.19
CA LEU A 123 -12.85 7.71 5.45
C LEU A 123 -12.65 8.58 4.21
N MET A 124 -12.55 7.94 3.04
CA MET A 124 -12.50 8.62 1.74
C MET A 124 -13.73 9.47 1.50
N ASP A 125 -14.92 8.93 1.77
CA ASP A 125 -16.18 9.64 1.58
C ASP A 125 -16.32 10.82 2.56
N GLU A 126 -15.88 10.67 3.82
CA GLU A 126 -15.82 11.76 4.80
C GLU A 126 -14.84 12.89 4.42
N VAL A 127 -13.71 12.53 3.82
CA VAL A 127 -12.65 13.47 3.42
C VAL A 127 -13.02 14.17 2.11
N GLY A 128 -13.60 13.44 1.15
CA GLY A 128 -14.14 13.98 -0.10
C GLY A 128 -13.08 14.47 -1.11
N SER A 129 -11.81 14.09 -0.97
CA SER A 129 -10.74 14.44 -1.92
C SER A 129 -10.43 13.28 -2.87
N PRO A 130 -10.29 13.52 -4.18
CA PRO A 130 -9.88 12.48 -5.13
C PRO A 130 -8.43 12.02 -4.94
N ARG A 131 -7.63 12.76 -4.15
CA ARG A 131 -6.23 12.41 -3.81
C ARG A 131 -6.11 11.43 -2.66
N LEU A 132 -7.15 11.19 -1.89
CA LEU A 132 -7.16 10.11 -0.92
C LEU A 132 -7.58 8.82 -1.64
N LYS A 133 -6.74 7.79 -1.56
CA LYS A 133 -6.90 6.50 -2.22
C LYS A 133 -6.69 5.35 -1.23
N MET A 134 -6.87 4.14 -1.71
CA MET A 134 -6.59 2.90 -1.00
C MET A 134 -5.49 2.11 -1.71
N VAL A 135 -4.59 1.48 -0.95
CA VAL A 135 -3.76 0.38 -1.46
C VAL A 135 -4.59 -0.89 -1.39
N PHE A 136 -4.81 -1.55 -2.53
CA PHE A 136 -5.46 -2.86 -2.51
C PHE A 136 -4.39 -3.96 -2.47
N ASP A 137 -4.11 -4.46 -1.27
CA ASP A 137 -3.19 -5.58 -1.09
C ASP A 137 -3.94 -6.91 -1.06
N VAL A 138 -3.60 -7.78 -2.02
CA VAL A 138 -4.18 -9.12 -2.17
C VAL A 138 -3.88 -10.02 -0.98
N TYR A 139 -2.70 -9.93 -0.35
CA TYR A 139 -2.39 -10.71 0.85
C TYR A 139 -3.32 -10.35 2.01
N HIS A 140 -3.65 -9.07 2.16
CA HIS A 140 -4.51 -8.61 3.25
C HIS A 140 -5.99 -8.87 3.00
N GLN A 141 -6.45 -8.74 1.76
CA GLN A 141 -7.88 -8.71 1.43
C GLN A 141 -8.36 -9.90 0.59
N GLY A 142 -7.44 -10.73 0.08
CA GLY A 142 -7.74 -11.86 -0.81
C GLY A 142 -8.44 -13.04 -0.13
N PHE A 143 -8.49 -13.05 1.20
CA PHE A 143 -9.21 -14.07 1.98
C PHE A 143 -10.74 -13.84 2.04
N ASP A 144 -11.22 -12.65 1.63
CA ASP A 144 -12.66 -12.43 1.47
C ASP A 144 -13.18 -13.29 0.29
N PRO A 145 -14.10 -14.25 0.53
CA PRO A 145 -14.60 -15.14 -0.52
C PRO A 145 -15.30 -14.38 -1.67
N ASP A 146 -15.78 -13.16 -1.41
CA ASP A 146 -16.46 -12.34 -2.39
C ASP A 146 -15.53 -11.34 -3.09
N VAL A 147 -14.23 -11.30 -2.75
CA VAL A 147 -13.27 -10.29 -3.23
C VAL A 147 -13.29 -10.16 -4.76
N THR A 148 -13.31 -11.28 -5.48
CA THR A 148 -13.29 -11.29 -6.96
C THR A 148 -14.53 -10.66 -7.60
N TYR A 149 -15.67 -10.63 -6.90
CA TYR A 149 -16.90 -9.98 -7.37
C TYR A 149 -16.94 -8.49 -7.03
N ARG A 150 -16.18 -8.05 -6.02
CA ARG A 150 -16.25 -6.70 -5.44
C ARG A 150 -15.16 -5.77 -5.95
N VAL A 151 -13.98 -6.31 -6.28
CA VAL A 151 -12.79 -5.51 -6.65
C VAL A 151 -13.01 -4.57 -7.83
N GLY A 152 -13.89 -4.91 -8.76
CA GLY A 152 -14.23 -4.03 -9.88
C GLY A 152 -14.83 -2.69 -9.43
N ASP A 153 -15.69 -2.71 -8.41
CA ASP A 153 -16.32 -1.50 -7.86
C ASP A 153 -15.32 -0.62 -7.08
N TRP A 154 -14.20 -1.21 -6.66
CA TRP A 154 -13.19 -0.52 -5.87
C TRP A 154 -12.17 0.24 -6.71
N ILE A 155 -12.05 -0.07 -8.02
CA ILE A 155 -11.06 0.52 -8.93
C ILE A 155 -10.92 2.04 -8.82
N PRO A 156 -12.00 2.86 -8.81
CA PRO A 156 -11.87 4.31 -8.72
C PRO A 156 -11.20 4.82 -7.42
N ARG A 157 -11.20 3.98 -6.38
CA ARG A 157 -10.67 4.24 -5.05
C ARG A 157 -9.25 3.70 -4.86
N ILE A 158 -8.77 2.86 -5.76
CA ILE A 158 -7.46 2.20 -5.65
C ILE A 158 -6.35 3.10 -6.24
N ALA A 159 -5.26 3.28 -5.51
CA ALA A 159 -4.03 3.91 -6.03
C ALA A 159 -3.18 2.91 -6.82
N PHE A 160 -2.96 1.73 -6.24
CA PHE A 160 -2.30 0.62 -6.88
C PHE A 160 -2.71 -0.71 -6.21
N VAL A 161 -2.40 -1.82 -6.88
CA VAL A 161 -2.67 -3.18 -6.39
C VAL A 161 -1.36 -3.82 -5.98
N GLN A 162 -1.28 -4.26 -4.74
CA GLN A 162 -0.13 -4.99 -4.22
C GLN A 162 -0.41 -6.49 -4.26
N LEU A 163 0.49 -7.23 -4.88
CA LEU A 163 0.41 -8.66 -5.07
C LEU A 163 1.25 -9.35 -3.99
N GLY A 164 0.56 -10.17 -3.20
CA GLY A 164 1.15 -11.13 -2.30
C GLY A 164 0.30 -12.39 -2.30
N ASP A 165 0.93 -13.50 -2.00
CA ASP A 165 0.30 -14.81 -1.88
C ASP A 165 0.68 -15.42 -0.52
N ALA A 166 -0.06 -16.41 -0.04
CA ALA A 166 0.19 -17.05 1.25
C ALA A 166 -0.12 -18.53 1.19
N LYS A 167 0.67 -19.39 1.83
CA LYS A 167 0.37 -20.84 1.93
C LYS A 167 -0.65 -21.17 3.02
N ARG A 168 -0.93 -20.23 3.91
CA ARG A 168 -1.75 -20.39 5.12
C ARG A 168 -2.34 -19.04 5.52
N ASP A 169 -3.33 -19.06 6.41
CA ASP A 169 -3.94 -17.83 6.93
C ASP A 169 -2.89 -16.88 7.56
N PRO A 170 -3.12 -15.55 7.53
CA PRO A 170 -2.15 -14.60 8.06
C PRO A 170 -1.91 -14.78 9.56
N GLY A 171 -0.63 -14.77 9.95
CA GLY A 171 -0.21 -14.77 11.34
C GLY A 171 -0.04 -13.36 11.91
N ALA A 172 0.55 -13.27 13.11
CA ALA A 172 1.01 -11.99 13.66
C ALA A 172 2.13 -11.39 12.80
N GLU A 173 3.07 -12.24 12.39
CA GLU A 173 4.05 -11.92 11.37
C GLU A 173 3.49 -12.26 10.00
N GLN A 174 3.79 -11.41 9.01
CA GLN A 174 3.38 -11.67 7.63
C GLN A 174 4.11 -12.90 7.09
N ASN A 175 3.36 -13.79 6.46
CA ASN A 175 3.80 -15.11 6.02
C ASN A 175 3.57 -15.30 4.52
N ARG A 176 3.98 -14.31 3.72
CA ARG A 176 3.80 -14.37 2.26
C ARG A 176 4.67 -15.46 1.66
N CYS A 177 4.29 -15.96 0.50
CA CYS A 177 5.08 -16.87 -0.33
C CYS A 177 5.22 -16.33 -1.76
N LEU A 178 5.90 -17.09 -2.63
CA LEU A 178 5.96 -16.78 -4.05
C LEU A 178 4.56 -16.70 -4.68
N LEU A 179 4.40 -15.82 -5.66
CA LEU A 179 3.12 -15.64 -6.35
C LEU A 179 2.74 -16.92 -7.11
N GLY A 180 1.51 -17.40 -6.88
CA GLY A 180 0.98 -18.61 -7.51
C GLY A 180 1.34 -19.90 -6.79
N GLU A 181 2.05 -19.84 -5.66
CA GLU A 181 2.37 -21.01 -4.83
C GLU A 181 1.49 -21.10 -3.56
N GLY A 182 0.63 -20.12 -3.32
CA GLY A 182 -0.22 -20.07 -2.13
C GLY A 182 -1.68 -20.47 -2.39
N ILE A 183 -2.54 -20.08 -1.46
CA ILE A 183 -3.96 -20.39 -1.41
C ILE A 183 -4.84 -19.20 -1.79
N LEU A 184 -4.26 -18.01 -1.99
CA LEU A 184 -5.02 -16.82 -2.37
C LEU A 184 -5.37 -16.87 -3.86
N PRO A 185 -6.56 -16.38 -4.25
CA PRO A 185 -6.99 -16.37 -5.65
C PRO A 185 -6.34 -15.19 -6.42
N VAL A 186 -5.01 -15.08 -6.38
CA VAL A 186 -4.27 -13.91 -6.90
C VAL A 186 -4.51 -13.73 -8.40
N ALA A 187 -4.46 -14.81 -9.18
CA ALA A 187 -4.69 -14.77 -10.62
C ALA A 187 -6.14 -14.41 -10.97
N GLU A 188 -7.11 -14.91 -10.21
CA GLU A 188 -8.53 -14.60 -10.38
C GLU A 188 -8.83 -13.15 -10.03
N ILE A 189 -8.23 -12.62 -8.95
CA ILE A 189 -8.34 -11.20 -8.57
C ILE A 189 -7.76 -10.30 -9.66
N VAL A 190 -6.56 -10.62 -10.17
CA VAL A 190 -5.96 -9.89 -11.30
C VAL A 190 -6.88 -9.92 -12.51
N SER A 191 -7.42 -11.10 -12.86
CA SER A 191 -8.35 -11.24 -13.99
C SER A 191 -9.64 -10.42 -13.79
N ALA A 192 -10.19 -10.39 -12.58
CA ALA A 192 -11.38 -9.61 -12.25
C ALA A 192 -11.12 -8.10 -12.38
N LEU A 193 -9.99 -7.62 -11.86
CA LEU A 193 -9.55 -6.23 -12.00
C LEU A 193 -9.38 -5.82 -13.47
N GLN A 194 -8.67 -6.62 -14.26
CA GLN A 194 -8.47 -6.34 -15.69
C GLN A 194 -9.78 -6.33 -16.48
N LYS A 195 -10.68 -7.28 -16.22
CA LYS A 195 -12.02 -7.33 -16.85
C LYS A 195 -12.87 -6.10 -16.48
N ALA A 196 -12.70 -5.58 -15.27
CA ALA A 196 -13.35 -4.36 -14.81
C ALA A 196 -12.63 -3.08 -15.27
N GLY A 197 -11.51 -3.19 -15.99
CA GLY A 197 -10.80 -2.07 -16.61
C GLY A 197 -9.73 -1.42 -15.75
N TYR A 198 -9.19 -2.12 -14.76
CA TYR A 198 -8.03 -1.63 -14.00
C TYR A 198 -6.80 -1.53 -14.91
N ASP A 199 -6.20 -0.35 -14.96
CA ASP A 199 -5.03 0.00 -15.78
C ASP A 199 -3.85 0.54 -14.95
N GLY A 200 -3.96 0.50 -13.63
CA GLY A 200 -2.96 0.98 -12.69
C GLY A 200 -1.78 0.04 -12.49
N CYS A 201 -0.87 0.41 -11.59
CA CYS A 201 0.32 -0.39 -11.30
C CYS A 201 -0.03 -1.64 -10.46
N TYR A 202 0.66 -2.74 -10.76
CA TYR A 202 0.78 -3.88 -9.86
C TYR A 202 2.15 -3.84 -9.22
N ASP A 203 2.20 -3.87 -7.89
CA ASP A 203 3.41 -4.00 -7.10
C ASP A 203 3.52 -5.41 -6.53
N VAL A 204 4.73 -5.95 -6.39
CA VAL A 204 4.95 -7.31 -5.88
C VAL A 204 5.65 -7.22 -4.53
N GLU A 205 4.94 -7.56 -3.46
CA GLU A 205 5.47 -7.55 -2.09
C GLU A 205 5.65 -8.98 -1.58
N LEU A 206 6.90 -9.37 -1.34
CA LEU A 206 7.29 -10.71 -0.88
C LEU A 206 8.11 -10.57 0.41
N LEU A 207 7.57 -11.06 1.53
CA LEU A 207 8.22 -11.08 2.83
C LEU A 207 7.71 -12.24 3.69
N GLY A 208 8.55 -12.70 4.61
CA GLY A 208 8.24 -13.78 5.56
C GLY A 208 9.09 -15.03 5.33
N GLU A 209 9.01 -15.96 6.29
CA GLU A 209 9.84 -17.18 6.35
C GLU A 209 9.80 -18.02 5.07
N ASP A 210 8.67 -18.03 4.37
CA ASP A 210 8.47 -18.77 3.13
C ASP A 210 9.18 -18.13 1.91
N VAL A 211 9.66 -16.89 2.03
CA VAL A 211 10.39 -16.14 0.99
C VAL A 211 11.90 -16.11 1.26
N GLU A 212 12.32 -16.15 2.53
CA GLU A 212 13.73 -16.05 2.95
C GLU A 212 14.70 -17.04 2.27
N PRO A 213 14.32 -18.29 1.92
CA PRO A 213 15.24 -19.23 1.29
C PRO A 213 15.63 -18.88 -0.15
N TYR A 214 14.93 -17.96 -0.81
CA TYR A 214 15.12 -17.65 -2.23
C TYR A 214 16.09 -16.48 -2.44
N SER A 215 16.89 -16.52 -3.52
CA SER A 215 17.73 -15.40 -3.92
C SER A 215 16.89 -14.28 -4.55
N TYR A 216 17.41 -13.05 -4.54
CA TYR A 216 16.76 -11.90 -5.19
C TYR A 216 16.42 -12.16 -6.66
N GLU A 217 17.31 -12.83 -7.40
CA GLU A 217 17.08 -13.20 -8.81
C GLU A 217 15.93 -14.19 -8.96
N GLN A 218 15.79 -15.16 -8.05
CA GLN A 218 14.68 -16.11 -8.07
C GLN A 218 13.35 -15.42 -7.77
N LEU A 219 13.33 -14.49 -6.80
CA LEU A 219 12.14 -13.69 -6.49
C LEU A 219 11.73 -12.82 -7.68
N LEU A 220 12.69 -12.15 -8.32
CA LEU A 220 12.44 -11.32 -9.49
C LEU A 220 11.95 -12.14 -10.69
N GLU A 221 12.49 -13.34 -10.90
CA GLU A 221 12.04 -14.23 -11.97
C GLU A 221 10.63 -14.76 -11.73
N ASN A 222 10.29 -15.16 -10.49
CA ASN A 222 8.92 -15.53 -10.14
C ASN A 222 7.93 -14.38 -10.40
N ALA A 223 8.26 -13.16 -9.95
CA ALA A 223 7.45 -11.98 -10.19
C ALA A 223 7.25 -11.69 -11.69
N LYS A 224 8.32 -11.77 -12.48
CA LYS A 224 8.26 -11.59 -13.95
C LYS A 224 7.41 -12.65 -14.63
N GLN A 225 7.57 -13.92 -14.24
CA GLN A 225 6.83 -15.03 -14.82
C GLN A 225 5.33 -14.89 -14.51
N PHE A 226 4.99 -14.54 -13.27
CA PHE A 226 3.60 -14.27 -12.89
C PHE A 226 3.02 -13.11 -13.71
N TYR A 227 3.75 -12.00 -13.82
CA TYR A 227 3.33 -10.83 -14.59
C TYR A 227 3.11 -11.16 -16.08
N ALA A 228 4.05 -11.89 -16.70
CA ALA A 228 3.94 -12.28 -18.10
C ALA A 228 2.74 -13.21 -18.35
N THR A 229 2.38 -14.05 -17.37
CA THR A 229 1.29 -15.02 -17.50
C THR A 229 -0.08 -14.38 -17.28
N HIS A 230 -0.19 -13.51 -16.28
CA HIS A 230 -1.50 -13.04 -15.79
C HIS A 230 -1.78 -11.56 -16.06
N ILE A 231 -0.77 -10.71 -16.29
CA ILE A 231 -0.95 -9.25 -16.35
C ILE A 231 -0.67 -8.69 -17.76
N ALA A 232 0.39 -9.15 -18.43
CA ALA A 232 0.86 -8.56 -19.70
C ALA A 232 0.02 -8.90 -20.95
N ASN A 233 -1.21 -9.40 -20.80
CA ASN A 233 -2.09 -9.82 -21.91
C ASN A 233 -2.88 -8.66 -22.53
#